data_AF-A0A522R7G3-F1
#
_entry.id   AF-A0A522R7G3-F1
#
_cell.length_a   1.000
_cell.length_b   1.000
_cell.length_c   1.000
_cell.angle_alpha   90.00
_cell.angle_beta   90.00
_cell.angle_gamma   90.00
#
_symmetry.space_group_name_H-M   'P 1'
#
loop_
_entity.id
_entity.type
_entity.pdbx_description
1 polymer ?
#
loop_
_entity_poly.entity_id
_entity_poly.type
_entity_poly.pdbx_seq_one_letter_code
_entity_poly.pdbx_strand_id
1 'polypeptide(L)'
;NTPMEIFVAVCNRKGIETGVDLWKIQDVADDLVLPIMDFPVRAGRDAITIGYAGVYGSFLLFAKRAAEKYGLSSRDILVELGKRKMIGGQEDMIEDTALTMAKARDARKATAAS
;
A
#
# COMPACT_ATOMS: atom_id res chain seq x y z
N ASN A 1 -0.08 -0.05 9.52
CA ASN A 1 -0.50 0.04 10.95
C ASN A 1 -0.12 1.41 11.50
N THR A 2 -0.60 1.76 12.69
CA THR A 2 -0.11 2.93 13.42
C THR A 2 1.34 2.67 13.88
N PRO A 3 2.30 3.56 13.61
CA PRO A 3 3.67 3.42 14.13
C PRO A 3 3.67 3.58 15.66
N MET A 4 4.23 2.62 16.37
CA MET A 4 4.10 2.52 17.83
C MET A 4 4.89 3.63 18.53
N GLU A 5 6.09 3.91 18.07
CA GLU A 5 6.98 4.97 18.55
C GLU A 5 6.31 6.35 18.43
N ILE A 6 5.56 6.60 17.35
CA ILE A 6 4.79 7.83 17.18
C ILE A 6 3.58 7.85 18.12
N PHE A 7 2.84 6.74 18.22
CA PHE A 7 1.68 6.64 19.11
C PHE A 7 2.06 6.86 20.58
N VAL A 8 3.12 6.20 21.05
CA VAL A 8 3.65 6.33 22.41
C VAL A 8 4.12 7.76 22.67
N ALA A 9 4.78 8.43 21.72
CA ALA A 9 5.17 9.83 21.86
C ALA A 9 3.96 10.75 22.09
N VAL A 10 2.86 10.55 21.35
CA VAL A 10 1.63 11.31 21.53
C VAL A 10 0.98 11.01 22.87
N CYS A 11 0.89 9.74 23.29
CA CYS A 11 0.37 9.35 24.59
C CYS A 11 1.17 9.98 25.74
N ASN A 12 2.50 9.94 25.66
CA ASN A 12 3.40 10.56 26.64
C ASN A 12 3.14 12.07 26.75
N ARG A 13 3.02 12.77 25.62
CA ARG A 13 2.64 14.19 25.54
C ARG A 13 1.29 14.53 26.16
N LYS A 14 0.37 13.56 26.22
CA LYS A 14 -0.99 13.69 26.74
C LYS A 14 -1.15 13.13 28.16
N GLY A 15 -0.09 12.60 28.77
CA GLY A 15 -0.17 11.97 30.08
C GLY A 15 -0.96 10.65 30.09
N ILE A 16 -1.07 9.98 28.94
CA ILE A 16 -1.70 8.66 28.81
C ILE A 16 -0.63 7.60 29.02
N GLU A 17 -0.80 6.76 30.04
CA GLU A 17 0.12 5.66 30.32
C GLU A 17 -0.10 4.49 29.35
N THR A 18 0.99 4.03 28.74
CA THR A 18 0.98 2.90 27.77
C THR A 18 1.74 1.68 28.29
N GLY A 19 2.52 1.81 29.36
CA GLY A 19 3.47 0.79 29.83
C GLY A 19 4.70 0.61 28.91
N VAL A 20 4.86 1.44 27.87
CA VAL A 20 5.98 1.38 26.93
C VAL A 20 6.91 2.57 27.14
N ASP A 21 8.21 2.30 27.27
CA ASP A 21 9.25 3.32 27.37
C ASP A 21 9.44 4.03 26.01
N LEU A 22 9.25 5.36 25.99
CA LEU A 22 9.28 6.17 24.77
C LEU A 22 10.66 6.12 24.07
N TRP A 23 11.74 6.20 24.84
CA TRP A 23 13.07 6.30 24.26
C TRP A 23 13.50 4.95 23.72
N LYS A 24 13.26 3.87 24.48
CA LYS A 24 13.57 2.52 24.04
C LYS A 24 12.79 2.11 22.79
N ILE A 25 11.52 2.50 22.65
CA ILE A 25 10.75 2.15 21.43
C ILE A 25 11.24 2.92 20.20
N GLN A 26 11.76 4.15 20.37
CA GLN A 26 12.41 4.89 19.28
C GLN A 26 13.69 4.20 18.85
N ASP A 27 14.56 3.82 19.81
CA ASP A 27 15.80 3.08 19.52
C ASP A 27 15.50 1.76 18.79
N VAL A 28 14.49 1.01 19.24
CA VAL A 28 14.08 -0.23 18.54
C VAL A 28 13.60 0.05 17.12
N ALA A 29 12.82 1.11 16.91
CA ALA A 29 12.30 1.46 15.58
C ALA A 29 13.43 1.78 14.59
N ASP A 30 14.41 2.58 15.01
CA ASP A 30 15.50 3.06 14.13
C ASP A 30 16.66 2.06 14.03
N ASP A 31 17.09 1.47 15.14
CA ASP A 31 18.31 0.64 15.18
C ASP A 31 18.05 -0.83 14.82
N LEU A 32 16.83 -1.34 15.03
CA LEU A 32 16.51 -2.76 14.82
C LEU A 32 15.47 -3.00 13.74
N VAL A 33 14.37 -2.23 13.72
CA VAL A 33 13.26 -2.48 12.78
C VAL A 33 13.57 -1.91 11.40
N LEU A 34 14.01 -0.66 11.30
CA LEU A 34 14.30 -0.03 10.01
C LEU A 34 15.36 -0.81 9.18
N PRO A 35 16.46 -1.33 9.76
CA PRO A 35 17.47 -2.08 9.00
C PRO A 35 17.00 -3.42 8.43
N ILE A 36 15.97 -4.04 9.00
CA ILE A 36 15.43 -5.32 8.51
C ILE A 36 14.29 -5.16 7.51
N MET A 37 13.85 -3.93 7.24
CA MET A 37 12.80 -3.67 6.24
C MET A 37 13.36 -3.78 4.83
N ASP A 38 12.69 -4.55 3.95
CA ASP A 38 12.99 -4.57 2.51
C ASP A 38 12.85 -3.18 1.86
N PHE A 39 11.91 -2.38 2.37
CA PHE A 39 11.69 -1.00 1.96
C PHE A 39 11.06 -0.21 3.11
N PRO A 40 11.45 1.06 3.30
CA PRO A 40 10.84 1.90 4.33
C PRO A 40 9.32 2.06 4.13
N VAL A 41 8.55 1.75 5.16
CA VAL A 41 7.10 1.98 5.18
C VAL A 41 6.83 3.47 5.30
N ARG A 42 6.15 4.05 4.30
CA ARG A 42 5.82 5.49 4.27
C ARG A 42 4.45 5.75 3.68
N ALA A 43 3.85 6.89 4.03
CA ALA A 43 2.64 7.43 3.40
C ALA A 43 2.94 7.98 2.00
N GLY A 44 3.42 7.11 1.11
CA GLY A 44 3.66 7.42 -0.30
C GLY A 44 2.39 7.35 -1.15
N ARG A 45 2.52 7.71 -2.43
CA ARG A 45 1.43 7.73 -3.43
C ARG A 45 0.54 6.47 -3.39
N ASP A 46 1.15 5.30 -3.39
CA ASP A 46 0.41 4.04 -3.43
C ASP A 46 -0.29 3.74 -2.10
N ALA A 47 0.37 3.98 -0.97
CA ALA A 47 -0.20 3.78 0.36
C ALA A 47 -1.41 4.71 0.61
N ILE A 48 -1.33 5.97 0.15
CA ILE A 48 -2.45 6.91 0.19
C ILE A 48 -3.59 6.43 -0.71
N THR A 49 -3.27 5.88 -1.89
CA THR A 49 -4.28 5.37 -2.81
C THR A 49 -5.06 4.20 -2.21
N ILE A 50 -4.42 3.33 -1.43
CA ILE A 50 -5.09 2.24 -0.72
C ILE A 50 -6.18 2.77 0.20
N GLY A 51 -5.84 3.74 1.05
CA GLY A 51 -6.80 4.36 1.96
C GLY A 51 -7.92 5.07 1.21
N TYR A 52 -7.59 5.80 0.14
CA TYR A 52 -8.57 6.50 -0.69
C TYR A 52 -9.54 5.55 -1.42
N ALA A 53 -9.02 4.46 -1.98
CA ALA A 53 -9.81 3.48 -2.73
C ALA A 53 -10.58 2.49 -1.83
N GLY A 54 -10.32 2.49 -0.52
CA GLY A 54 -10.95 1.57 0.42
C GLY A 54 -10.54 0.11 0.22
N VAL A 55 -9.34 -0.13 -0.30
CA VAL A 55 -8.83 -1.49 -0.57
C VAL A 55 -7.97 -2.01 0.57
N TYR A 56 -7.86 -3.33 0.67
CA TYR A 56 -7.14 -3.98 1.75
C TYR A 56 -5.61 -3.73 1.66
N GLY A 57 -4.97 -3.46 2.80
CA GLY A 57 -3.58 -2.99 2.82
C GLY A 57 -2.55 -3.97 2.23
N SER A 58 -2.79 -5.28 2.32
CA SER A 58 -1.88 -6.29 1.75
C SER A 58 -1.76 -6.20 0.23
N PHE A 59 -2.74 -5.59 -0.46
CA PHE A 59 -2.79 -5.52 -1.92
C PHE A 59 -1.68 -4.66 -2.52
N LEU A 60 -1.03 -3.81 -1.71
CA LEU A 60 -0.04 -2.85 -2.18
C LEU A 60 1.06 -3.48 -3.06
N LEU A 61 1.69 -4.54 -2.54
CA LEU A 61 2.84 -5.15 -3.18
C LEU A 61 2.43 -5.93 -4.43
N PHE A 62 1.27 -6.59 -4.39
CA PHE A 62 0.70 -7.28 -5.55
C PHE A 62 0.35 -6.30 -6.67
N ALA A 63 -0.29 -5.18 -6.34
CA ALA A 63 -0.64 -4.14 -7.31
C ALA A 63 0.62 -3.50 -7.93
N LYS A 64 1.68 -3.29 -7.15
CA LYS A 64 2.98 -2.81 -7.66
C LYS A 64 3.63 -3.79 -8.63
N ARG A 65 3.70 -5.07 -8.26
CA ARG A 65 4.27 -6.13 -9.12
C ARG A 65 3.47 -6.27 -10.42
N ALA A 66 2.15 -6.25 -10.34
CA ALA A 66 1.29 -6.30 -11.52
C ALA A 66 1.42 -5.04 -12.39
N ALA A 67 1.51 -3.85 -11.78
CA ALA A 67 1.75 -2.60 -12.48
C ALA A 67 3.05 -2.65 -13.31
N GLU A 68 4.14 -3.10 -12.69
CA GLU A 68 5.43 -3.28 -13.36
C GLU A 68 5.32 -4.31 -14.50
N LYS A 69 4.74 -5.49 -14.24
CA LYS A 69 4.59 -6.57 -15.21
C LYS A 69 3.80 -6.17 -16.47
N TYR A 70 2.74 -5.37 -16.31
CA TYR A 70 1.84 -5.02 -17.41
C TYR A 70 2.02 -3.58 -17.94
N GLY A 71 3.00 -2.83 -17.43
CA GLY A 71 3.24 -1.43 -17.80
C GLY A 71 2.05 -0.53 -17.46
N LEU A 72 1.47 -0.73 -16.28
CA LEU A 72 0.31 0.02 -15.77
C LEU A 72 0.69 0.89 -14.58
N SER A 73 -0.24 1.75 -14.17
CA SER A 73 -0.16 2.49 -12.91
C SER A 73 -0.69 1.62 -11.77
N SER A 74 0.10 1.45 -10.71
CA SER A 74 -0.34 0.82 -9.44
C SER A 74 -1.56 1.52 -8.87
N ARG A 75 -1.62 2.86 -8.96
CA ARG A 75 -2.78 3.65 -8.53
C ARG A 75 -4.04 3.23 -9.28
N ASP A 76 -3.95 3.08 -10.59
CA ASP A 76 -5.13 2.80 -11.41
C ASP A 76 -5.66 1.39 -11.10
N ILE A 77 -4.76 0.43 -10.88
CA ILE A 77 -5.11 -0.92 -10.43
C ILE A 77 -5.82 -0.85 -9.06
N LEU A 78 -5.24 -0.14 -8.08
CA LEU A 78 -5.83 -0.03 -6.73
C LEU A 78 -7.21 0.63 -6.75
N VAL A 79 -7.40 1.68 -7.56
CA VAL A 79 -8.70 2.34 -7.73
C VAL A 79 -9.72 1.38 -8.36
N GLU A 80 -9.31 0.59 -9.35
CA GLU A 80 -10.18 -0.39 -9.99
C GLU A 80 -10.59 -1.52 -9.03
N LEU A 81 -9.64 -2.03 -8.23
CA LEU A 81 -9.95 -3.01 -7.18
C LEU A 81 -10.94 -2.46 -6.14
N GLY A 82 -10.83 -1.17 -5.79
CA GLY A 82 -11.78 -0.49 -4.91
C GLY A 82 -13.18 -0.42 -5.51
N LYS A 83 -13.30 -0.07 -6.80
CA LYS A 83 -14.60 -0.10 -7.52
C LYS A 83 -15.24 -1.48 -7.52
N ARG A 84 -14.41 -2.53 -7.62
CA ARG A 84 -14.85 -3.93 -7.59
C ARG A 84 -15.17 -4.45 -6.19
N LYS A 85 -14.96 -3.64 -5.14
CA LYS A 85 -15.21 -3.99 -3.73
C LYS A 85 -14.48 -5.27 -3.29
N MET A 86 -13.25 -5.43 -3.77
CA MET A 86 -12.40 -6.57 -3.41
C MET A 86 -12.06 -6.54 -1.91
N ILE A 87 -12.03 -7.71 -1.29
CA ILE A 87 -11.72 -7.90 0.13
C ILE A 87 -10.39 -8.65 0.30
N GLY A 88 -9.79 -8.59 1.50
CA GLY A 88 -8.57 -9.33 1.80
C GLY A 88 -8.73 -10.83 1.52
N GLY A 89 -7.68 -11.47 0.99
CA GLY A 89 -7.72 -12.86 0.53
C GLY A 89 -7.99 -13.03 -0.97
N GLN A 90 -8.23 -11.95 -1.71
CA GLN A 90 -8.46 -11.95 -3.17
C GLN A 90 -7.24 -11.41 -3.95
N GLU A 91 -6.03 -11.69 -3.46
CA GLU A 91 -4.78 -11.19 -4.05
C GLU A 91 -4.56 -11.69 -5.49
N ASP A 92 -5.09 -12.86 -5.84
CA ASP A 92 -5.08 -13.45 -7.18
C ASP A 92 -5.81 -12.59 -8.22
N MET A 93 -6.92 -11.96 -7.82
CA MET A 93 -7.74 -11.10 -8.68
C MET A 93 -7.03 -9.80 -9.12
N ILE A 94 -5.94 -9.44 -8.43
CA ILE A 94 -5.14 -8.25 -8.75
C ILE A 94 -4.45 -8.43 -10.10
N GLU A 95 -3.91 -9.62 -10.34
CA GLU A 95 -3.22 -9.95 -11.58
C GLU A 95 -4.20 -10.02 -12.76
N ASP A 96 -5.38 -10.64 -12.57
CA ASP A 96 -6.43 -10.68 -13.59
C ASP A 96 -6.97 -9.28 -13.93
N THR A 97 -7.16 -8.43 -12.91
CA THR A 97 -7.56 -7.03 -13.09
C THR A 97 -6.54 -6.27 -13.92
N ALA A 98 -5.24 -6.41 -13.59
CA ALA A 98 -4.18 -5.75 -14.34
C ALA A 98 -4.07 -6.25 -15.79
N LEU A 99 -4.18 -7.56 -16.02
CA LEU A 99 -4.19 -8.14 -17.37
C LEU A 99 -5.36 -7.59 -18.20
N THR A 100 -6.55 -7.52 -17.60
CA THR A 100 -7.75 -6.97 -18.25
C THR A 100 -7.55 -5.49 -18.62
N MET A 101 -7.02 -4.69 -17.70
CA MET A 101 -6.72 -3.28 -17.94
C MET A 101 -5.68 -3.07 -19.04
N ALA A 102 -4.65 -3.92 -19.09
CA ALA A 102 -3.61 -3.87 -20.13
C ALA A 102 -4.19 -4.17 -21.51
N LYS A 103 -5.00 -5.23 -21.64
CA LYS A 103 -5.71 -5.56 -22.89
C LYS A 103 -6.59 -4.40 -23.36
N ALA A 104 -7.34 -3.77 -22.46
CA ALA A 104 -8.18 -2.62 -22.79
C ALA A 104 -7.38 -1.39 -23.23
N ARG A 105 -6.21 -1.13 -22.61
CA ARG A 105 -5.28 -0.07 -23.05
C ARG A 105 -4.79 -0.31 -24.47
N ASP A 106 -4.38 -1.54 -24.78
CA ASP A 106 -3.77 -1.87 -26.07
C ASP A 106 -4.81 -1.88 -27.20
N ALA A 107 -6.02 -2.36 -26.94
CA ALA A 107 -7.14 -2.25 -27.88
C ALA A 107 -7.46 -0.78 -28.23
N ARG A 108 -7.52 0.11 -27.23
CA ARG A 108 -7.74 1.55 -27.47
C ARG A 108 -6.63 2.19 -28.31
N LYS A 109 -5.37 1.80 -28.10
CA LYS A 109 -4.24 2.28 -28.90
C LYS A 109 -4.36 1.82 -30.36
N ALA A 110 -4.77 0.58 -30.61
CA ALA A 110 -4.97 0.06 -31.95
C ALA A 110 -6.07 0.82 -32.70
N THR A 111 -7.20 1.10 -32.06
CA THR A 111 -8.30 1.89 -32.65
C THR A 111 -7.92 3.35 -32.91
N ALA A 112 -7.05 3.94 -32.08
CA ALA A 112 -6.58 5.31 -32.28
C ALA A 112 -5.52 5.45 -33.38
N ALA A 113 -4.87 4.34 -33.77
CA ALA A 113 -3.84 4.29 -34.80
C ALA A 113 -4.39 3.92 -36.20
N SER A 114 -5.66 3.49 -36.28
CA SER A 114 -6.41 3.22 -37.52
C SER A 114 -7.22 4.43 -37.95
#